data_AF-A0ABD2KIA2-F1
#
_entry.id   AF-A0ABD2KIA2-F1
#
_cell.length_a   1.000
_cell.length_b   1.000
_cell.length_c   1.000
_cell.angle_alpha   90.00
_cell.angle_beta   90.00
_cell.angle_gamma   90.00
#
_symmetry.space_group_name_H-M   'P 1'
#
loop_
_entity.id
_entity.type
_entity.pdbx_description
1 polymer ?
#
loop_
_entity_poly.entity_id
_entity_poly.type
_entity_poly.pdbx_seq_one_letter_code
_entity_poly.pdbx_strand_id
1 'polypeptide(L)'
;MTVHSCFADDGNGDKVQLIDEKGCARDKYLLQNLEYVSDLMVGKEAHVYKYADRQNIYFDCKISLSVKEPFCEFCPVPNCADPPRRKHYNFINRKRKLTKRHLEEEEKSD
;
A
#
# COMPACT_ATOMS: atom_id res chain seq x y z
N MET A 1 1.61 13.56 13.37
CA MET A 1 2.17 12.88 12.18
C MET A 1 1.12 11.95 11.61
N THR A 2 1.04 11.81 10.29
CA THR A 2 0.20 10.82 9.62
C THR A 2 0.96 10.07 8.55
N VAL A 3 0.57 8.84 8.28
CA VAL A 3 1.06 8.10 7.11
C VAL A 3 0.21 8.53 5.92
N HIS A 4 0.84 9.10 4.89
CA HIS A 4 0.15 9.55 3.69
C HIS A 4 -0.07 8.41 2.72
N SER A 5 0.96 7.63 2.37
CA SER A 5 0.82 6.54 1.39
C SER A 5 1.94 5.53 1.54
N CYS A 6 1.65 4.24 1.35
CA CYS A 6 2.64 3.17 1.42
C CYS A 6 2.52 2.20 0.25
N PHE A 7 3.66 1.69 -0.21
CA PHE A 7 3.78 0.72 -1.27
C PHE A 7 4.65 -0.46 -0.84
N ALA A 8 4.23 -1.68 -1.19
CA ALA A 8 5.08 -2.85 -1.20
C ALA A 8 5.64 -3.05 -2.61
N ASP A 9 6.95 -3.06 -2.75
CA ASP A 9 7.69 -3.19 -4.01
C ASP A 9 8.44 -4.52 -4.05
N ASP A 10 8.40 -5.19 -5.19
CA ASP A 10 9.10 -6.45 -5.45
C ASP A 10 10.57 -6.28 -5.87
N GLY A 11 11.03 -5.03 -6.04
CA GLY A 11 12.37 -4.67 -6.48
C GLY A 11 12.56 -4.66 -7.99
N ASN A 12 11.58 -5.14 -8.75
CA ASN A 12 11.61 -5.22 -10.22
C ASN A 12 10.56 -4.30 -10.87
N GLY A 13 9.96 -3.39 -10.10
CA GLY A 13 9.03 -2.37 -10.58
C GLY A 13 7.56 -2.71 -10.39
N ASP A 14 7.23 -3.92 -9.90
CA ASP A 14 5.86 -4.24 -9.52
C ASP A 14 5.58 -3.72 -8.10
N LYS A 15 4.70 -2.71 -8.02
CA LYS A 15 4.32 -2.08 -6.75
C LYS A 15 2.84 -2.25 -6.44
N VAL A 16 2.55 -2.61 -5.19
CA VAL A 16 1.19 -2.68 -4.64
C VAL A 16 1.01 -1.59 -3.59
N GLN A 17 0.06 -0.68 -3.82
CA GLN A 17 -0.31 0.33 -2.84
C GLN A 17 -1.09 -0.32 -1.68
N LEU A 18 -0.53 -0.20 -0.48
CA LEU A 18 -1.10 -0.71 0.78
C LEU A 18 -1.95 0.34 1.48
N ILE A 19 -1.41 1.57 1.55
CA ILE A 19 -2.06 2.75 2.12
C ILE A 19 -2.22 3.78 0.99
N ASP A 20 -3.45 4.25 0.74
CA ASP A 20 -3.69 5.35 -0.20
C ASP A 20 -3.38 6.70 0.39
N GLU A 21 -3.33 7.73 -0.46
CA GLU A 21 -2.97 9.12 -0.17
C GLU A 21 -3.78 9.78 0.96
N LYS A 22 -4.90 9.18 1.38
CA LYS A 22 -5.68 9.64 2.53
C LYS A 22 -5.21 9.02 3.84
N GLY A 23 -4.19 8.17 3.81
CA GLY A 23 -3.73 7.38 4.96
C GLY A 23 -4.58 6.15 5.25
N CYS A 24 -5.40 5.70 4.30
CA CYS A 24 -6.32 4.58 4.49
C CYS A 24 -5.84 3.30 3.80
N ALA A 25 -6.07 2.16 4.45
CA ALA A 25 -5.67 0.88 3.89
C ALA A 25 -6.53 0.49 2.68
N ARG A 26 -5.90 -0.22 1.73
CA ARG A 26 -6.54 -0.60 0.46
C ARG A 26 -7.03 -2.04 0.41
N ASP A 27 -6.51 -2.89 1.29
CA ASP A 27 -6.81 -4.31 1.29
C ASP A 27 -6.59 -4.93 2.67
N LYS A 28 -7.68 -5.37 3.30
CA LYS A 28 -7.67 -5.89 4.66
C LYS A 28 -6.82 -7.14 4.89
N TYR A 29 -6.45 -7.86 3.83
CA TYR A 29 -5.60 -9.06 3.93
C TYR A 29 -4.11 -8.76 3.83
N LEU A 30 -3.76 -7.66 3.19
CA LEU A 30 -2.37 -7.21 3.09
C LEU A 30 -2.02 -6.32 4.28
N LEU A 31 -2.87 -5.35 4.59
CA LEU A 31 -2.69 -4.44 5.71
C LEU A 31 -4.05 -3.84 6.10
N GLN A 32 -4.39 -3.85 7.38
CA GLN A 32 -5.58 -3.17 7.87
C GLN A 32 -5.33 -1.67 8.06
N ASN A 33 -6.38 -0.90 8.37
CA ASN A 33 -6.21 0.50 8.73
C ASN A 33 -5.22 0.63 9.90
N LEU A 34 -4.34 1.64 9.79
CA LEU A 34 -3.30 1.89 10.78
C LEU A 34 -3.90 2.36 12.11
N GLU A 35 -3.26 1.97 13.20
CA GLU A 35 -3.64 2.34 14.55
C GLU A 35 -2.66 3.40 15.08
N TYR A 36 -3.20 4.56 15.45
CA TYR A 36 -2.43 5.69 15.96
C TYR A 36 -2.43 5.64 17.49
N VAL A 37 -1.31 5.19 18.05
CA VAL A 37 -1.12 5.04 19.51
C VAL A 37 -0.77 6.38 20.16
N SER A 38 -0.04 7.23 19.43
CA SER A 38 0.27 8.61 19.83
C SER A 38 0.50 9.50 18.61
N ASP A 39 0.65 10.81 18.83
CA ASP A 39 0.86 11.80 17.75
C ASP A 39 2.05 11.50 16.82
N LEU A 40 3.02 10.71 17.30
CA LEU A 40 4.24 10.31 16.59
C LEU A 40 4.43 8.79 16.51
N MET A 41 3.45 8.00 16.94
CA MET A 41 3.52 6.53 16.91
C MET A 41 2.27 5.95 16.25
N VAL A 42 2.50 5.22 15.17
CA VAL A 42 1.46 4.61 14.35
C VAL A 42 1.94 3.26 13.83
N GLY A 43 1.06 2.28 13.78
CA GLY A 43 1.37 0.97 13.22
C GLY A 43 0.17 0.05 13.15
N LYS A 44 0.36 -1.12 12.55
CA LYS A 44 -0.59 -2.22 12.61
C LYS A 44 0.14 -3.54 12.46
N GLU A 45 -0.37 -4.57 13.13
CA GLU A 45 0.08 -5.93 12.86
C GLU A 45 -0.32 -6.34 11.44
N ALA A 46 0.64 -6.86 10.68
CA ALA A 46 0.44 -7.30 9.31
C ALA A 46 0.75 -8.78 9.18
N HIS A 47 -0.05 -9.49 8.39
CA HIS A 47 0.29 -10.86 8.02
C HIS A 47 1.43 -10.85 7.00
N VAL A 48 2.42 -11.71 7.21
CA VAL A 48 3.53 -11.85 6.26
C VAL A 48 3.01 -12.48 4.97
N TYR A 49 3.28 -11.81 3.85
CA TYR A 49 3.00 -12.31 2.50
C TYR A 49 4.25 -12.20 1.63
N LYS A 50 4.28 -12.93 0.52
CA LYS A 50 5.38 -12.87 -0.47
C LYS A 50 4.86 -12.70 -1.89
N TYR A 51 5.64 -12.05 -2.74
CA TYR A 51 5.47 -12.20 -4.18
C TYR A 51 5.98 -13.58 -4.61
N ALA A 52 5.33 -14.20 -5.60
CA ALA A 52 5.83 -15.44 -6.19
C ALA A 52 7.20 -15.17 -6.84
N ASP A 53 8.15 -16.09 -6.61
CA ASP A 53 9.50 -16.06 -7.21
C ASP A 53 10.37 -14.84 -6.83
N ARG A 54 10.00 -14.13 -5.76
CA ARG A 54 10.80 -13.02 -5.20
C ARG A 54 11.30 -13.39 -3.81
N GLN A 55 12.56 -13.02 -3.55
CA GLN A 55 13.22 -13.27 -2.26
C GLN A 55 12.97 -12.15 -1.23
N ASN A 56 12.77 -10.92 -1.70
CA ASN A 56 12.65 -9.73 -0.86
C ASN A 56 11.36 -8.95 -1.17
N ILE A 57 10.91 -8.17 -0.17
CA ILE A 57 9.87 -7.14 -0.32
C ILE A 57 10.38 -5.87 0.32
N TYR A 58 10.20 -4.74 -0.37
CA TYR A 58 10.55 -3.42 0.13
C TYR A 58 9.29 -2.62 0.44
N PHE A 59 9.25 -1.97 1.60
CA PHE A 59 8.15 -1.10 1.99
C PHE A 59 8.60 0.36 1.89
N ASP A 60 7.91 1.14 1.07
CA ASP A 60 8.14 2.57 0.90
C ASP A 60 6.92 3.35 1.37
N CYS A 61 7.10 4.22 2.36
CA CYS A 61 6.03 4.99 2.98
C CYS A 61 6.36 6.48 3.01
N LYS A 62 5.40 7.30 2.59
CA LYS A 62 5.41 8.75 2.75
C LYS A 62 4.66 9.12 4.03
N ILE A 63 5.27 9.98 4.83
CA ILE A 63 4.66 10.53 6.05
C ILE A 63 4.44 12.03 5.91
N SER A 64 3.48 12.55 6.66
CA SER A 64 3.20 13.98 6.77
C SER A 64 3.34 14.43 8.22
N LEU A 65 4.02 15.55 8.42
CA LEU A 65 4.19 16.19 9.72
C LEU A 65 3.31 17.43 9.79
N SER A 66 2.70 17.63 10.95
CA SER A 66 1.85 18.77 11.26
C SER A 66 2.23 19.29 12.65
N VAL A 67 2.07 20.60 12.85
CA VAL A 67 2.22 21.20 14.17
C VAL A 67 0.97 20.88 14.99
N LYS A 68 1.17 20.55 16.27
CA LYS A 68 0.06 20.32 17.20
C LYS A 68 -0.49 21.67 17.64
N GLU A 69 -1.77 21.89 17.41
CA GLU A 69 -2.44 23.13 17.80
C GLU A 69 -2.53 23.25 19.34
N PRO A 70 -2.43 24.48 19.88
CA PRO A 70 -2.66 24.71 21.30
C PRO A 70 -4.10 24.29 21.65
N PHE A 71 -4.26 23.70 22.83
CA PHE A 71 -5.54 23.16 23.37
C PHE A 71 -6.06 21.87 22.70
N CYS A 72 -5.36 21.30 21.71
CA CYS A 72 -5.66 19.96 21.19
C CYS A 72 -4.84 18.91 21.95
N GLU A 73 -5.50 17.92 22.53
CA GLU A 73 -4.82 16.81 23.22
C GLU A 73 -4.14 15.85 22.23
N PHE A 74 -4.70 15.68 21.02
CA PHE A 74 -4.18 14.79 19.97
C PHE A 74 -4.21 15.46 18.59
N CYS A 75 -3.28 15.07 17.72
CA CYS A 75 -3.30 15.46 16.32
C CYS A 75 -4.44 14.77 15.56
N PRO A 76 -5.04 15.42 14.55
CA PRO A 76 -6.04 14.77 13.71
C PRO A 76 -5.44 13.58 12.95
N VAL A 77 -6.13 12.44 12.99
CA VAL A 77 -5.77 11.21 12.28
C VAL A 77 -6.78 10.92 11.16
N PRO A 78 -6.39 10.18 10.11
CA PRO A 78 -7.31 9.78 9.05
C PRO A 78 -8.49 8.97 9.59
N ASN A 79 -9.70 9.32 9.16
CA ASN A 79 -10.88 8.49 9.37
C ASN A 79 -11.08 7.58 8.17
N CYS A 80 -10.92 6.28 8.38
CA CYS A 80 -10.94 5.28 7.32
C CYS A 80 -12.07 4.28 7.55
N ALA A 81 -12.88 4.06 6.51
CA ALA A 81 -13.80 2.93 6.48
C ALA A 81 -13.02 1.62 6.45
N ASP A 82 -13.67 0.52 6.84
CA ASP A 82 -13.05 -0.81 6.77
C ASP A 82 -12.59 -1.11 5.33
N PRO A 83 -11.32 -1.51 5.15
CA PRO A 83 -10.79 -1.76 3.82
C PRO A 83 -11.57 -2.89 3.15
N PRO A 84 -11.98 -2.70 1.88
CA PRO A 84 -12.74 -3.71 1.18
C PRO A 84 -11.89 -4.96 1.00
N ARG A 85 -12.55 -6.11 0.86
CA ARG A 85 -11.90 -7.29 0.28
C ARG A 85 -11.57 -6.96 -1.17
N ARG A 86 -10.30 -6.79 -1.53
CA ARG A 86 -9.94 -6.88 -2.96
C ARG A 86 -10.21 -8.31 -3.39
N LYS A 87 -11.26 -8.50 -4.20
CA LYS A 87 -11.40 -9.75 -4.95
C LYS A 87 -10.17 -9.89 -5.84
N HIS A 88 -9.50 -11.03 -5.80
CA HIS A 88 -8.25 -11.40 -6.50
C HIS A 88 -8.28 -11.20 -8.04
N TYR A 89 -9.38 -10.69 -8.59
CA TYR A 89 -9.64 -10.47 -10.01
C TYR A 89 -8.74 -9.41 -10.66
N ASN A 90 -8.41 -8.33 -9.92
CA ASN A 90 -7.64 -7.22 -10.49
C ASN A 90 -6.14 -7.51 -10.63
N PHE A 91 -5.58 -8.42 -9.81
CA PHE A 91 -4.19 -8.87 -9.97
C PHE A 91 -4.03 -9.77 -11.20
N ILE A 92 -4.98 -10.69 -11.43
CA ILE A 92 -5.00 -11.54 -12.63
C ILE A 92 -5.12 -10.67 -13.90
N ASN A 93 -5.96 -9.65 -13.89
CA ASN A 93 -6.11 -8.75 -15.05
C ASN A 93 -4.87 -7.87 -15.29
N ARG A 94 -4.17 -7.43 -14.23
CA ARG A 94 -2.88 -6.75 -14.37
C ARG A 94 -1.80 -7.68 -14.89
N LYS A 95 -1.66 -8.90 -14.34
CA LYS A 95 -0.75 -9.92 -14.88
C LYS A 95 -1.06 -10.18 -16.36
N ARG A 96 -2.32 -10.45 -16.72
CA ARG A 96 -2.75 -10.61 -18.13
C ARG A 96 -2.38 -9.41 -19.00
N LYS A 97 -2.54 -8.18 -18.52
CA LYS A 97 -2.11 -6.96 -19.26
C LYS A 97 -0.60 -6.81 -19.39
N LEU A 98 0.20 -7.29 -18.44
CA LEU A 98 1.66 -7.29 -18.54
C LEU A 98 2.15 -8.40 -19.46
N THR A 99 1.60 -9.62 -19.35
CA THR A 99 1.96 -10.73 -20.24
C THR A 99 1.57 -10.43 -21.69
N LYS A 100 0.42 -9.78 -21.91
CA LYS A 100 -0.01 -9.39 -23.24
C LYS A 100 0.88 -8.32 -23.87
N ARG A 101 1.37 -7.35 -23.09
CA ARG A 101 2.32 -6.34 -23.58
C ARG A 101 3.68 -6.95 -23.97
N HIS A 102 4.18 -7.92 -23.21
CA HIS A 102 5.42 -8.63 -23.57
C HIS A 102 5.27 -9.42 -24.88
N LEU A 103 4.14 -10.10 -25.08
CA LEU A 103 3.86 -10.84 -26.31
C LEU A 103 3.67 -9.90 -27.53
N GLU A 104 3.04 -8.73 -27.33
CA GLU A 104 2.87 -7.72 -28.38
C GLU A 104 4.21 -7.03 -28.78
N GLU A 105 5.22 -7.03 -27.91
CA GLU A 105 6.57 -6.51 -28.22
C GLU A 105 7.43 -7.52 -28.99
N GLU A 106 7.28 -8.83 -28.73
CA GLU A 106 7.97 -9.89 -29.50
C GLU A 106 7.44 -10.01 -30.94
N GLU A 107 6.13 -9.83 -31.16
CA GLU A 107 5.49 -9.94 -32.49
C GLU A 107 5.79 -8.76 -33.44
N LYS A 108 6.47 -7.71 -32.95
CA LYS A 108 6.83 -6.51 -33.73
C LYS A 108 8.31 -6.47 -34.14
N SER A 109 9.08 -7.51 -33.78
CA SER A 109 10.50 -7.63 -34.11
C SER A 109 10.80 -8.54 -35.31
N ASP A 110 9.77 -9.15 -35.92
CA ASP A 110 9.85 -9.91 -37.18
C ASP A 110 9.23 -9.12 -38.36
#